data_AF-A0A660ZCU6-F1
#
_entry.id   AF-A0A660ZCU6-F1
#
_cell.length_a   1.000
_cell.length_b   1.000
_cell.length_c   1.000
_cell.angle_alpha   90.00
_cell.angle_beta   90.00
_cell.angle_gamma   90.00
#
_symmetry.space_group_name_H-M   'P 1'
#
loop_
_entity.id
_entity.type
_entity.pdbx_description
1 polymer ?
#
loop_
_entity_poly.entity_id
_entity_poly.type
_entity_poly.pdbx_seq_one_letter_code
_entity_poly.pdbx_strand_id
1 'polypeptide(L)'
;FADVSIVDGDLPLLPQEDIAVQSSVSVNSIIAFDLSDVPEGVVINSAELIIQRDSLNTITGSSFSNSLLAYFVEDSTTKEVAEEGAFLLSFNDNSYSGDITSYVRIWINENRNQGVLLRSGNAIEGLELFALKGSTAADFAERPRLRIVYTVKENL
;
A
#
# COMPACT_ATOMS: atom_id res chain seq x y z
N PHE A 1 -3.29 3.32 -9.68
CA PHE A 1 -2.52 4.50 -10.12
C PHE A 1 -1.44 4.71 -9.07
N ALA A 2 -0.16 4.65 -9.45
CA ALA A 2 0.92 5.02 -8.53
C ALA A 2 1.08 6.54 -8.63
N ASP A 3 0.88 7.24 -7.52
CA ASP A 3 1.09 8.67 -7.43
C ASP A 3 2.45 8.88 -6.75
N VAL A 4 3.41 9.37 -7.52
CA VAL A 4 4.73 9.70 -6.98
C VAL A 4 4.57 10.99 -6.19
N SER A 5 4.38 10.86 -4.88
CA SER A 5 4.55 11.96 -3.94
C SER A 5 6.05 12.20 -3.71
N ILE A 6 6.76 12.72 -4.73
CA ILE A 6 7.92 13.54 -4.42
C ILE A 6 7.36 14.72 -3.62
N VAL A 7 7.97 15.07 -2.49
CA VAL A 7 7.82 16.44 -2.00
C VAL A 7 8.37 17.30 -3.13
N ASP A 8 7.48 17.84 -3.97
CA ASP A 8 7.83 18.52 -5.22
C ASP A 8 9.02 19.45 -4.98
N GLY A 9 10.12 19.19 -5.66
CA GLY A 9 11.41 19.76 -5.28
C GLY A 9 12.34 19.86 -6.47
N ASP A 10 12.39 21.05 -7.08
CA ASP A 10 13.59 21.51 -7.74
C ASP A 10 14.78 21.39 -6.77
N LEU A 11 15.98 21.16 -7.32
CA LEU A 11 17.21 21.27 -6.53
C LEU A 11 17.20 22.62 -5.80
N PRO A 12 17.57 22.68 -4.51
CA PRO A 12 17.66 23.96 -3.82
C PRO A 12 18.62 24.85 -4.62
N LEU A 13 18.12 25.98 -5.12
CA LEU A 13 18.96 27.01 -5.70
C LEU A 13 19.78 27.61 -4.55
N LEU A 14 21.00 27.12 -4.39
CA LEU A 14 21.90 27.55 -3.33
C LEU A 14 22.69 28.79 -3.76
N PRO A 15 22.92 29.76 -2.85
CA PRO A 15 23.98 30.76 -3.00
C PRO A 15 25.33 30.10 -3.30
N GLN A 16 26.24 30.84 -3.93
CA GLN A 16 27.53 30.29 -4.39
C GLN A 16 28.43 29.80 -3.23
N GLU A 17 28.16 30.26 -2.00
CA GLU A 17 28.86 29.87 -0.78
C GLU A 17 28.29 28.66 -0.02
N ASP A 18 27.11 28.15 -0.38
CA ASP A 18 26.37 27.18 0.43
C ASP A 18 26.46 25.72 -0.08
N ILE A 19 26.22 24.77 0.84
CA ILE A 19 26.12 23.33 0.58
C ILE A 19 24.78 22.77 1.06
N ALA A 20 24.19 21.85 0.31
CA ALA A 20 22.96 21.13 0.71
C ALA A 20 23.24 19.70 1.13
N VAL A 21 22.46 19.22 2.10
CA VAL A 21 22.35 17.80 2.48
C VAL A 21 20.86 17.45 2.47
N GLN A 22 20.47 16.50 1.64
CA GLN A 22 19.09 16.00 1.52
C GLN A 22 19.08 14.49 1.75
N SER A 23 18.17 14.01 2.60
CA SER A 23 17.94 12.58 2.81
C SER A 23 16.60 12.16 2.22
N SER A 24 16.63 11.09 1.42
CA SER A 24 15.54 10.29 0.85
C SER A 24 14.46 11.01 0.01
N VAL A 25 13.97 10.29 -1.00
CA VAL A 25 12.76 10.59 -1.77
C VAL A 25 11.84 9.39 -1.61
N SER A 26 10.58 9.59 -1.24
CA SER A 26 9.62 8.48 -1.10
C SER A 26 8.67 8.44 -2.30
N VAL A 27 8.37 7.24 -2.76
CA VAL A 27 7.31 6.97 -3.73
C VAL A 27 6.29 6.09 -3.05
N ASN A 28 5.06 6.58 -2.93
CA ASN A 28 3.97 5.85 -2.32
C ASN A 28 2.97 5.43 -3.41
N SER A 29 2.09 4.47 -3.12
CA SER A 29 1.10 4.03 -4.12
C SER A 29 -0.21 3.70 -3.45
N ILE A 30 -1.32 4.15 -4.05
CA ILE A 30 -2.66 3.79 -3.60
C ILE A 30 -3.15 2.59 -4.41
N ILE A 31 -3.63 1.58 -3.71
CA ILE A 31 -4.35 0.45 -4.27
C ILE A 31 -5.78 0.44 -3.78
N ALA A 32 -6.74 0.21 -4.69
CA ALA A 32 -8.15 0.06 -4.37
C ALA A 32 -8.69 -1.22 -5.01
N PHE A 33 -9.65 -1.85 -4.35
CA PHE A 33 -10.31 -3.07 -4.80
C PHE A 33 -11.79 -2.81 -5.05
N ASP A 34 -12.34 -3.42 -6.08
CA ASP A 34 -13.80 -3.51 -6.25
C ASP A 34 -14.33 -4.59 -5.28
N LEU A 35 -15.31 -4.22 -4.47
CA LEU A 35 -15.93 -5.09 -3.47
C LEU A 35 -17.40 -5.42 -3.80
N SER A 36 -17.85 -5.11 -5.03
CA SER A 36 -19.24 -5.35 -5.46
C SER A 36 -19.66 -6.83 -5.39
N ASP A 37 -18.69 -7.76 -5.43
CA ASP A 37 -18.93 -9.20 -5.27
C ASP A 37 -19.10 -9.65 -3.81
N VAL A 38 -18.83 -8.77 -2.82
CA VAL A 38 -19.04 -9.08 -1.41
C VAL A 38 -20.52 -8.83 -1.08
N PRO A 39 -21.29 -9.85 -0.63
CA PRO A 39 -22.70 -9.66 -0.33
C PRO A 39 -22.94 -8.65 0.80
N GLU A 40 -24.06 -7.95 0.76
CA GLU A 40 -24.46 -7.06 1.85
C GLU A 40 -24.79 -7.83 3.14
N GLY A 41 -24.56 -7.19 4.30
CA GLY A 41 -24.92 -7.75 5.61
C GLY A 41 -24.03 -8.91 6.10
N VAL A 42 -22.90 -9.16 5.44
CA VAL A 42 -21.92 -10.17 5.87
C VAL A 42 -21.10 -9.70 7.07
N VAL A 43 -20.57 -10.67 7.82
CA VAL A 43 -19.57 -10.42 8.87
C VAL A 43 -18.20 -10.79 8.33
N ILE A 44 -17.28 -9.83 8.24
CA ILE A 44 -15.90 -10.06 7.81
C ILE A 44 -15.11 -10.69 8.97
N ASN A 45 -14.68 -11.94 8.79
CA ASN A 45 -13.90 -12.68 9.78
C ASN A 45 -12.41 -12.34 9.67
N SER A 46 -11.88 -12.33 8.44
CA SER A 46 -10.51 -11.91 8.14
C SER A 46 -10.39 -11.34 6.73
N ALA A 47 -9.40 -10.47 6.53
CA ALA A 47 -8.98 -10.03 5.21
C ALA A 47 -7.46 -9.91 5.12
N GLU A 48 -6.88 -10.48 4.06
CA GLU A 48 -5.45 -10.46 3.80
C GLU A 48 -5.17 -9.75 2.47
N LEU A 49 -4.33 -8.71 2.53
CA LEU A 49 -3.79 -8.05 1.34
C LEU A 49 -2.53 -8.79 0.90
N ILE A 50 -2.43 -9.13 -0.38
CA ILE A 50 -1.30 -9.85 -0.96
C ILE A 50 -0.86 -9.12 -2.23
N ILE A 51 0.42 -8.73 -2.30
CA ILE A 51 0.98 -7.98 -3.42
C ILE A 51 2.29 -8.63 -3.86
N GLN A 52 2.41 -8.95 -5.14
CA GLN A 52 3.66 -9.48 -5.66
C GLN A 52 4.67 -8.38 -5.94
N ARG A 53 5.92 -8.68 -5.61
CA ARG A 53 7.06 -7.85 -5.99
C ARG A 53 7.46 -8.12 -7.43
N ASP A 54 7.79 -7.07 -8.16
CA ASP A 54 8.50 -7.19 -9.43
C ASP A 54 10.02 -7.23 -9.19
N SER A 55 10.57 -8.43 -9.06
CA SER A 55 11.99 -8.63 -8.74
C SER A 55 12.95 -8.06 -9.80
N LEU A 56 12.50 -7.86 -11.03
CA LEU A 56 13.33 -7.28 -12.10
C LEU A 56 13.46 -5.76 -11.99
N ASN A 57 12.43 -5.11 -11.46
CA ASN A 57 12.35 -3.64 -11.38
C ASN A 57 12.53 -3.12 -9.95
N THR A 58 12.56 -4.00 -8.95
CA THR A 58 12.94 -3.65 -7.58
C THR A 58 14.42 -3.29 -7.51
N ILE A 59 14.72 -2.14 -6.91
CA ILE A 59 16.08 -1.67 -6.68
C ILE A 59 16.29 -1.57 -5.19
N THR A 60 17.28 -2.29 -4.66
CA THR A 60 17.59 -2.30 -3.22
C THR A 60 19.09 -2.22 -2.98
N GLY A 61 19.47 -1.67 -1.83
CA GLY A 61 20.85 -1.78 -1.33
C GLY A 61 21.18 -3.19 -0.81
N SER A 62 22.40 -3.34 -0.29
CA SER A 62 22.85 -4.58 0.37
C SER A 62 22.28 -4.77 1.77
N SER A 63 21.81 -3.69 2.40
CA SER A 63 21.13 -3.69 3.69
C SER A 63 19.87 -2.85 3.53
N PHE A 64 18.71 -3.49 3.69
CA PHE A 64 17.42 -2.83 3.61
C PHE A 64 16.36 -3.59 4.42
N SER A 65 15.30 -2.88 4.80
CA SER A 65 14.11 -3.50 5.39
C SER A 65 13.15 -3.92 4.30
N ASN A 66 12.96 -5.23 4.11
CA ASN A 66 12.06 -5.75 3.09
C ASN A 66 10.63 -5.87 3.63
N SER A 67 9.98 -4.74 3.84
CA SER A 67 8.59 -4.67 4.31
C SER A 67 7.88 -3.45 3.77
N LEU A 68 6.56 -3.51 3.73
CA LEU A 68 5.70 -2.37 3.42
C LEU A 68 4.78 -2.06 4.61
N LEU A 69 4.29 -0.84 4.65
CA LEU A 69 3.20 -0.42 5.53
C LEU A 69 1.98 -0.09 4.67
N ALA A 70 0.84 -0.60 5.09
CA ALA A 70 -0.47 -0.32 4.53
C ALA A 70 -1.21 0.67 5.44
N TYR A 71 -1.58 1.83 4.90
CA TYR A 71 -2.36 2.86 5.59
C TYR A 71 -3.76 2.94 4.99
N PHE A 72 -4.76 3.12 5.84
CA PHE A 72 -6.12 3.39 5.40
C PHE A 72 -6.19 4.78 4.76
N VAL A 73 -6.72 4.85 3.54
CA VAL A 73 -6.99 6.13 2.88
C VAL A 73 -8.36 6.63 3.35
N GLU A 74 -8.41 7.82 3.92
CA GLU A 74 -9.66 8.43 4.39
C GLU A 74 -10.37 9.17 3.26
N ASP A 75 -9.58 9.85 2.41
CA ASP A 75 -10.02 10.54 1.21
C ASP A 75 -8.92 10.49 0.13
N SER A 76 -9.20 9.76 -0.96
CA SER A 76 -8.24 9.59 -2.05
C SER A 76 -8.07 10.84 -2.94
N THR A 77 -9.00 11.80 -2.87
CA THR A 77 -8.96 13.04 -3.66
C THR A 77 -8.05 14.10 -3.02
N THR A 78 -8.03 14.16 -1.69
CA THR A 78 -7.15 15.02 -0.90
C THR A 78 -5.87 14.33 -0.46
N LYS A 79 -5.77 13.00 -0.69
CA LYS A 79 -4.67 12.12 -0.26
C LYS A 79 -4.54 12.03 1.27
N GLU A 80 -5.65 12.23 1.98
CA GLU A 80 -5.71 12.09 3.43
C GLU A 80 -5.65 10.61 3.82
N VAL A 81 -4.80 10.30 4.80
CA VAL A 81 -4.61 8.95 5.30
C VAL A 81 -4.68 8.95 6.82
N ALA A 82 -5.24 7.89 7.38
CA ALA A 82 -5.18 7.66 8.82
C ALA A 82 -3.72 7.33 9.17
N GLU A 83 -3.01 8.29 9.78
CA GLU A 83 -1.59 8.11 10.11
C GLU A 83 -1.37 7.09 11.24
N GLU A 84 -2.39 6.88 12.08
CA GLU A 84 -2.40 5.85 13.10
C GLU A 84 -2.97 4.53 12.56
N GLY A 85 -2.45 3.40 13.04
CA GLY A 85 -3.02 2.08 12.74
C GLY A 85 -2.61 1.51 11.38
N ALA A 86 -1.42 1.84 10.88
CA ALA A 86 -0.83 1.17 9.73
C ALA A 86 -0.59 -0.33 10.00
N PHE A 87 -0.82 -1.16 8.99
CA PHE A 87 -0.52 -2.58 9.06
C PHE A 87 0.79 -2.92 8.35
N LEU A 88 1.61 -3.75 8.99
CA LEU A 88 2.82 -4.29 8.39
C LEU A 88 2.46 -5.35 7.34
N LEU A 89 2.97 -5.19 6.13
CA LEU A 89 3.00 -6.23 5.12
C LEU A 89 4.41 -6.85 5.12
N SER A 90 4.48 -8.10 5.60
CA SER A 90 5.72 -8.86 5.69
C SER A 90 6.07 -9.42 4.33
N PHE A 91 7.37 -9.42 3.99
CA PHE A 91 7.85 -10.03 2.76
C PHE A 91 8.15 -11.52 2.96
N ASN A 92 7.57 -12.37 2.11
CA ASN A 92 7.92 -13.78 2.00
C ASN A 92 7.71 -14.27 0.56
N ASP A 93 8.61 -15.12 0.05
CA ASP A 93 8.50 -15.77 -1.26
C ASP A 93 8.09 -14.84 -2.42
N ASN A 94 8.76 -13.69 -2.55
CA ASN A 94 8.50 -12.66 -3.56
C ASN A 94 7.15 -11.91 -3.44
N SER A 95 6.49 -12.04 -2.29
CA SER A 95 5.21 -11.40 -1.99
C SER A 95 5.27 -10.58 -0.70
N TYR A 96 4.50 -9.49 -0.64
CA TYR A 96 4.17 -8.78 0.59
C TYR A 96 2.75 -9.14 1.00
N SER A 97 2.55 -9.54 2.26
CA SER A 97 1.20 -9.78 2.78
C SER A 97 1.00 -9.39 4.24
N GLY A 98 -0.24 -9.09 4.58
CA GLY A 98 -0.64 -8.73 5.94
C GLY A 98 -2.16 -8.64 6.11
N ASP A 99 -2.58 -8.70 7.38
CA ASP A 99 -3.98 -8.60 7.78
C ASP A 99 -4.45 -7.13 7.72
N ILE A 100 -5.51 -6.88 6.94
CA ILE A 100 -6.17 -5.57 6.85
C ILE A 100 -7.67 -5.67 7.16
N THR A 101 -8.04 -6.62 8.02
CA THR A 101 -9.43 -6.96 8.35
C THR A 101 -10.24 -5.75 8.81
N SER A 102 -9.65 -4.87 9.62
CA SER A 102 -10.34 -3.66 10.10
C SER A 102 -10.67 -2.69 8.96
N TYR A 103 -9.78 -2.54 7.96
CA TYR A 103 -10.01 -1.67 6.81
C TYR A 103 -11.18 -2.19 5.98
N VAL A 104 -11.20 -3.49 5.69
CA VAL A 104 -12.28 -4.12 4.92
C VAL A 104 -13.61 -4.04 5.67
N ARG A 105 -13.61 -4.17 7.00
CA ARG A 105 -14.83 -3.97 7.81
C ARG A 105 -15.38 -2.56 7.67
N ILE A 106 -14.53 -1.54 7.71
CA ILE A 106 -14.95 -0.14 7.50
C ILE A 106 -15.50 0.04 6.09
N TRP A 107 -14.80 -0.47 5.07
CA TRP A 107 -15.24 -0.36 3.67
C TRP A 107 -16.64 -0.93 3.45
N ILE A 108 -16.92 -2.12 3.99
CA ILE A 108 -18.21 -2.80 3.83
C ILE A 108 -19.31 -2.16 4.69
N ASN A 109 -19.02 -1.81 5.95
CA ASN A 109 -20.04 -1.30 6.88
C ASN A 109 -20.41 0.17 6.61
N GLU A 110 -19.45 0.98 6.15
CA GLU A 110 -19.63 2.41 5.94
C GLU A 110 -19.76 2.78 4.45
N ASN A 111 -19.56 1.82 3.54
CA ASN A 111 -19.47 2.05 2.10
C ASN A 111 -18.40 3.11 1.73
N ARG A 112 -17.25 3.05 2.42
CA ARG A 112 -16.15 4.04 2.31
C ARG A 112 -14.84 3.40 1.86
N ASN A 113 -14.86 2.72 0.72
CA ASN A 113 -13.64 2.17 0.14
C ASN A 113 -12.88 3.23 -0.68
N GLN A 114 -11.86 3.83 -0.08
CA GLN A 114 -10.95 4.78 -0.72
C GLN A 114 -9.57 4.15 -1.03
N GLY A 115 -9.41 2.86 -0.75
CA GLY A 115 -8.17 2.12 -0.94
C GLY A 115 -7.19 2.16 0.23
N VAL A 116 -5.96 1.74 -0.06
CA VAL A 116 -4.85 1.58 0.87
C VAL A 116 -3.63 2.26 0.28
N LEU A 117 -2.98 3.12 1.06
CA LEU A 117 -1.68 3.69 0.71
C LEU A 117 -0.58 2.74 1.16
N LEU A 118 0.31 2.39 0.23
CA LEU A 118 1.49 1.58 0.47
C LEU A 118 2.71 2.48 0.62
N ARG A 119 3.48 2.25 1.69
CA ARG A 119 4.76 2.91 1.98
C ARG A 119 5.84 1.87 2.26
N SER A 120 7.11 2.22 2.10
CA SER A 120 8.22 1.42 2.61
C SER A 120 8.14 1.28 4.14
N GLY A 121 8.41 0.09 4.67
CA GLY A 121 8.38 -0.14 6.12
C GLY A 121 9.46 0.57 6.91
N ASN A 122 10.51 1.06 6.25
CA ASN A 122 11.53 1.92 6.83
C ASN A 122 11.93 3.01 5.83
N ALA A 123 11.28 4.16 5.90
CA ALA A 123 11.51 5.28 4.98
C ALA A 123 12.75 6.13 5.33
N ILE A 124 13.36 5.92 6.51
CA ILE A 124 14.46 6.74 7.02
C ILE A 124 15.82 6.20 6.58
N GLU A 125 15.99 4.88 6.63
CA GLU A 125 17.28 4.23 6.35
C GLU A 125 17.41 3.75 4.90
N GLY A 126 16.29 3.73 4.17
CA GLY A 126 16.17 3.07 2.88
C GLY A 126 16.08 4.02 1.68
N LEU A 127 16.91 3.76 0.65
CA LEU A 127 16.77 4.35 -0.69
C LEU A 127 16.16 3.33 -1.67
N GLU A 128 15.40 2.36 -1.16
CA GLU A 128 14.87 1.27 -1.98
C GLU A 128 13.69 1.72 -2.83
N LEU A 129 13.62 1.15 -4.03
CA LEU A 129 12.43 1.14 -4.85
C LEU A 129 11.83 -0.27 -4.83
N PHE A 130 10.72 -0.46 -4.11
CA PHE A 130 9.94 -1.68 -4.20
C PHE A 130 8.97 -1.59 -5.38
N ALA A 131 9.37 -2.11 -6.53
CA ALA A 131 8.46 -2.28 -7.65
C ALA A 131 7.42 -3.39 -7.34
N LEU A 132 6.15 -3.06 -7.50
CA LEU A 132 5.02 -3.95 -7.19
C LEU A 132 4.23 -4.24 -8.47
N LYS A 133 3.75 -5.48 -8.61
CA LYS A 133 2.88 -5.87 -9.72
C LYS A 133 1.53 -5.17 -9.56
N GLY A 134 1.08 -4.50 -10.63
CA GLY A 134 -0.20 -3.77 -10.66
C GLY A 134 -1.37 -4.62 -11.17
N SER A 135 -2.56 -4.02 -11.20
CA SER A 135 -3.80 -4.66 -11.70
C SER A 135 -3.74 -5.07 -13.18
N THR A 136 -2.81 -4.49 -13.94
CA THR A 136 -2.59 -4.77 -15.38
C THR A 136 -1.46 -5.75 -15.64
N ALA A 137 -0.89 -6.39 -14.61
CA ALA A 137 0.13 -7.42 -14.80
C ALA A 137 -0.37 -8.50 -15.76
N ALA A 138 0.51 -8.92 -16.68
CA ALA A 138 0.17 -9.87 -17.75
C ALA A 138 -0.23 -11.24 -17.18
N ASP A 139 0.51 -11.71 -16.17
CA ASP A 139 0.12 -12.87 -15.38
C ASP A 139 -0.94 -12.47 -14.34
N PHE A 140 -2.12 -13.10 -14.42
CA PHE A 140 -3.21 -12.88 -13.48
C PHE A 140 -2.87 -13.32 -12.06
N ALA A 141 -2.02 -14.34 -11.90
CA ALA A 141 -1.59 -14.82 -10.59
C ALA A 141 -0.67 -13.83 -9.86
N GLU A 142 -0.07 -12.90 -10.61
CA GLU A 142 0.82 -11.86 -10.07
C GLU A 142 0.10 -10.58 -9.67
N ARG A 143 -1.16 -10.41 -10.06
CA ARG A 143 -1.92 -9.20 -9.72
C ARG A 143 -2.16 -9.12 -8.21
N PRO A 144 -2.29 -7.90 -7.65
CA PRO A 144 -2.67 -7.73 -6.26
C PRO A 144 -3.98 -8.44 -5.93
N ARG A 145 -4.05 -9.06 -4.75
CA ARG A 145 -5.20 -9.82 -4.30
C ARG A 145 -5.62 -9.37 -2.92
N LEU A 146 -6.93 -9.31 -2.73
CA LEU A 146 -7.56 -9.18 -1.42
C LEU A 146 -8.32 -10.47 -1.15
N ARG A 147 -7.87 -11.24 -0.16
CA ARG A 147 -8.54 -12.48 0.26
C ARG A 147 -9.43 -12.15 1.45
N ILE A 148 -10.76 -12.28 1.28
CA ILE A 148 -11.74 -12.00 2.32
C ILE A 148 -12.40 -13.30 2.75
N VAL A 149 -12.43 -13.57 4.05
CA VAL A 149 -13.22 -14.65 4.65
C VAL A 149 -14.37 -14.00 5.42
N TYR A 150 -15.60 -14.38 5.09
CA TYR A 150 -16.81 -13.80 5.68
C TYR A 150 -17.85 -14.86 5.99
N THR A 151 -18.80 -14.49 6.85
CA THR A 151 -19.98 -15.28 7.18
C THR A 151 -21.22 -14.53 6.71
N VAL A 152 -22.10 -15.22 5.96
CA VAL A 152 -23.42 -14.70 5.61
C VAL A 152 -24.36 -14.96 6.78
N LYS A 153 -25.09 -13.93 7.23
CA LYS A 153 -26.21 -14.16 8.16
C LYS A 153 -27.37 -14.74 7.35
N GLU A 154 -27.77 -15.97 7.64
CA GLU A 154 -29.07 -16.44 7.17
C GLU A 154 -30.15 -15.66 7.94
N ASN A 155 -31.03 -14.99 7.20
CA ASN A 155 -32.26 -14.46 7.78
C ASN A 155 -33.15 -15.67 8.09
N LEU A 156 -33.29 -16.01 9.38
CA LEU A 156 -34.33 -16.92 9.87
C LEU A 156 -35.69 -16.24 9.87
#